data_AF-A0A517TTX1-F1
#
_entry.id   AF-A0A517TTX1-F1
#
_cell.length_a   1.000
_cell.length_b   1.000
_cell.length_c   1.000
_cell.angle_alpha   90.00
_cell.angle_beta   90.00
_cell.angle_gamma   90.00
#
_symmetry.space_group_name_H-M   'P 1'
#
loop_
_entity.id
_entity.type
_entity.pdbx_description
1 polymer ?
#
loop_
_entity_poly.entity_id
_entity_poly.type
_entity_poly.pdbx_seq_one_letter_code
_entity_poly.pdbx_strand_id
1 'polypeptide(L)' 'MTLEEARELLRGSEYPPILRADEAAALLRVPLKTLYAWVASGRLKESCTKKGKRLLFSRDRLVQSIFNGKEK' A
#
# COMPACT_ATOMS: atom_id res chain seq x y z
N MET A 1 21.00 1.91 -12.72
CA MET A 1 20.27 1.80 -11.45
C MET A 1 20.31 0.35 -11.01
N THR A 2 21.31 0.03 -10.22
CA THR A 2 21.56 -1.29 -9.64
C THR A 2 20.58 -1.56 -8.49
N LEU A 3 20.37 -2.85 -8.17
CA LEU A 3 19.47 -3.27 -7.10
C LEU A 3 19.89 -2.68 -5.74
N GLU A 4 21.20 -2.49 -5.54
CA GLU A 4 21.79 -1.90 -4.34
C GLU A 4 21.52 -0.39 -4.25
N GLU A 5 21.63 0.38 -5.35
CA GLU A 5 21.27 1.81 -5.38
C GLU A 5 19.78 2.03 -5.09
N ALA A 6 18.91 1.17 -5.62
CA ALA A 6 17.48 1.20 -5.31
C ALA A 6 17.22 0.90 -3.82
N ARG A 7 17.98 -0.04 -3.24
CA ARG A 7 17.88 -0.43 -1.84
C ARG A 7 18.38 0.67 -0.90
N GLU A 8 19.43 1.40 -1.28
CA GLU A 8 19.96 2.56 -0.54
C GLU A 8 18.97 3.73 -0.50
N LEU A 9 18.34 4.04 -1.63
CA LEU A 9 17.27 5.05 -1.70
C LEU A 9 16.05 4.67 -0.86
N LEU A 10 15.78 3.37 -0.69
CA LEU A 10 14.67 2.85 0.10
C LEU A 10 15.00 2.71 1.60
N ARG A 11 16.27 2.69 1.99
CA ARG A 11 16.72 2.63 3.40
C ARG A 11 16.31 3.88 4.21
N GLY A 12 16.03 5.00 3.55
CA GLY A 12 15.66 6.27 4.21
C GLY A 12 14.16 6.51 4.43
N SER A 13 13.27 5.64 3.94
CA SER A 13 11.82 5.82 4.11
C SER A 13 11.26 4.91 5.19
N GLU A 14 10.60 5.46 6.22
CA GLU A 14 9.90 4.71 7.29
C GLU A 14 8.93 3.63 6.77
N TYR A 15 8.53 3.71 5.50
CA TYR A 15 7.62 2.77 4.86
C TYR A 15 8.25 2.13 3.61
N PRO A 16 8.42 0.79 3.56
CA PRO A 16 8.96 0.10 2.40
C PRO A 16 8.00 0.19 1.19
N PRO A 17 8.47 -0.10 -0.05
CA PRO A 17 7.62 -0.06 -1.26
C PRO A 17 6.43 -1.01 -1.23
N ILE A 18 6.58 -2.12 -0.52
CA ILE A 18 5.55 -3.15 -0.36
C ILE A 18 5.18 -3.17 1.11
N LEU A 19 3.91 -2.90 1.39
CA LEU A 19 3.36 -2.81 2.74
C LEU A 19 2.49 -4.03 3.03
N ARG A 20 2.56 -4.50 4.26
CA ARG A 20 1.53 -5.34 4.85
C ARG A 20 0.29 -4.51 5.19
N ALA A 21 -0.81 -5.18 5.55
CA ALA A 21 -2.06 -4.49 5.90
C ALA A 21 -1.92 -3.58 7.13
N ASP A 22 -1.16 -3.99 8.13
CA ASP A 22 -0.81 -3.17 9.30
C ASP A 22 -0.02 -1.92 8.91
N GLU A 23 1.01 -2.08 8.07
CA GLU A 23 1.86 -0.98 7.60
C GLU A 23 1.08 0.00 6.70
N ALA A 24 0.22 -0.52 5.82
CA ALA A 24 -0.66 0.29 4.97
C ALA A 24 -1.69 1.09 5.79
N ALA A 25 -2.27 0.48 6.83
CA ALA A 25 -3.19 1.15 7.74
C ALA A 25 -2.48 2.26 8.53
N ALA A 26 -1.27 1.99 9.01
CA ALA A 26 -0.43 2.97 9.70
C ALA A 26 -0.05 4.14 8.77
N LEU A 27 0.37 3.86 7.54
CA LEU A 27 0.71 4.89 6.55
C LEU A 27 -0.47 5.84 6.29
N LEU A 28 -1.67 5.30 6.14
CA LEU A 28 -2.88 6.08 5.88
C LEU A 28 -3.52 6.67 7.15
N ARG A 29 -2.96 6.35 8.34
CA ARG A 29 -3.50 6.72 9.65
C ARG A 29 -4.98 6.34 9.82
N VAL A 30 -5.35 5.15 9.37
CA VAL A 30 -6.71 4.61 9.52
C VAL A 30 -6.72 3.30 10.31
N PRO A 31 -7.82 2.95 10.98
CA PRO A 31 -7.96 1.63 11.59
C PRO A 31 -7.82 0.51 10.55
N LEU A 32 -7.18 -0.60 10.93
CA LEU A 32 -7.02 -1.77 10.06
C LEU A 32 -8.35 -2.30 9.51
N LYS A 33 -9.42 -2.24 10.32
CA LYS A 33 -10.78 -2.59 9.91
C LYS A 33 -11.28 -1.72 8.74
N THR A 34 -10.98 -0.43 8.77
CA THR A 34 -11.33 0.52 7.69
C THR A 34 -10.59 0.18 6.42
N LEU A 35 -9.30 -0.15 6.51
CA LEU A 35 -8.51 -0.60 5.36
C LEU A 35 -9.13 -1.86 4.72
N TYR A 36 -9.51 -2.86 5.53
CA TYR A 36 -10.19 -4.06 5.02
C TYR A 36 -11.54 -3.75 4.38
N ALA A 37 -12.32 -2.82 4.94
CA ALA A 37 -13.58 -2.39 4.35
C ALA A 37 -13.37 -1.79 2.95
N TRP A 38 -12.33 -0.98 2.76
CA TRP A 38 -11.98 -0.41 1.45
C TRP A 38 -11.48 -1.45 0.45
N VAL A 39 -10.76 -2.47 0.90
CA VAL A 39 -10.37 -3.61 0.06
C VAL A 39 -11.63 -4.38 -0.37
N ALA A 40 -12.54 -4.67 0.58
CA ALA A 40 -13.79 -5.38 0.30
C ALA A 40 -14.72 -4.59 -0.64
N SER A 41 -14.74 -3.26 -0.53
CA SER A 41 -15.52 -2.40 -1.44
C SER A 41 -14.90 -2.23 -2.83
N GLY A 42 -13.71 -2.81 -3.08
CA GLY A 42 -13.01 -2.69 -4.35
C GLY A 42 -12.27 -1.37 -4.55
N ARG A 43 -12.29 -0.45 -3.58
CA ARG A 43 -11.65 0.88 -3.68
C ARG A 43 -10.13 0.80 -3.85
N LEU A 44 -9.51 -0.25 -3.30
CA LEU A 44 -8.05 -0.46 -3.33
C LEU A 44 -7.61 -1.57 -4.30
N LYS A 45 -8.45 -1.93 -5.28
CA LYS A 45 -8.20 -3.08 -6.16
C LYS A 45 -6.90 -2.97 -6.97
N GLU A 46 -6.49 -1.75 -7.35
CA GLU A 46 -5.27 -1.53 -8.15
C GLU A 46 -3.99 -1.36 -7.30
N SER A 47 -4.16 -1.12 -6.01
CA SER A 47 -3.07 -0.90 -5.05
C SER A 47 -2.80 -2.09 -4.13
N CYS A 48 -3.67 -3.09 -4.11
CA CYS A 48 -3.52 -4.29 -3.29
C CYS A 48 -3.48 -5.59 -4.12
N THR A 49 -2.76 -6.59 -3.61
CA THR A 49 -2.74 -7.94 -4.17
C THR A 49 -2.80 -8.98 -3.06
N LYS A 50 -3.50 -10.07 -3.31
CA LYS A 50 -3.59 -11.20 -2.38
C LYS A 50 -2.53 -12.23 -2.76
N LYS A 51 -1.64 -12.54 -1.82
CA LYS A 51 -0.64 -13.62 -1.94
C LYS A 51 -0.89 -14.64 -0.83
N GLY A 52 -1.57 -15.73 -1.22
CA GLY A 52 -2.03 -16.75 -0.27
C GLY A 52 -3.01 -16.17 0.75
N LYS A 53 -2.66 -16.26 2.03
CA LYS A 53 -3.47 -15.72 3.15
C LYS A 53 -3.23 -14.23 3.44
N ARG A 54 -2.19 -13.62 2.85
CA ARG A 54 -1.79 -12.24 3.15
C ARG A 54 -2.21 -11.28 2.05
N LEU A 55 -2.55 -10.06 2.45
CA LEU A 55 -2.77 -8.94 1.55
C LEU A 55 -1.53 -8.04 1.57
N LEU A 56 -1.04 -7.69 0.39
CA LEU A 56 0.12 -6.82 0.21
C LEU A 56 -0.31 -5.59 -0.58
N PHE A 57 0.28 -4.45 -0.26
CA PHE A 57 -0.03 -3.17 -0.89
C PHE A 57 1.22 -2.58 -1.52
N SER A 58 1.09 -2.01 -2.71
CA SER A 58 2.12 -1.12 -3.25
C SER A 58 1.94 0.25 -2.60
N ARG A 59 2.97 0.74 -1.89
CA ARG A 59 2.96 2.03 -1.20
C ARG A 59 2.55 3.16 -2.14
N ASP A 60 3.21 3.28 -3.28
CA ASP A 60 3.01 4.40 -4.19
C ASP A 60 1.61 4.34 -4.85
N ARG A 61 1.15 3.16 -5.26
CA ARG A 61 -0.22 2.98 -5.79
C ARG A 61 -1.29 3.19 -4.73
N LEU A 62 -1.01 2.82 -3.48
CA LEU A 62 -1.95 2.99 -2.37
C LEU A 62 -2.20 4.48 -2.12
N VAL A 63 -1.13 5.27 -2.04
CA VAL A 63 -1.22 6.74 -1.94
C VAL A 63 -1.97 7.31 -3.14
N GLN A 64 -1.61 6.91 -4.36
CA GLN A 64 -2.33 7.36 -5.57
C GLN A 64 -3.81 6.98 -5.57
N SER A 65 -4.17 5.78 -5.11
CA SER A 65 -5.57 5.32 -5.06
C SER A 65 -6.41 6.15 -4.09
N ILE A 66 -5.80 6.67 -3.02
CA ILE A 66 -6.50 7.50 -2.02
C ILE A 66 -6.64 8.95 -2.49
N PHE A 67 -5.58 9.54 -3.04
CA PHE A 67 -5.55 10.96 -3.40
C PHE A 67 -6.01 11.25 -4.83
N ASN A 68 -5.79 10.33 -5.76
CA ASN A 68 -6.11 10.48 -7.19
C ASN A 68 -7.20 9.49 -7.65
N GLY A 69 -7.94 8.91 -6.70
CA GLY A 69 -8.99 7.94 -7.02
C GLY A 69 -9.92 8.51 -8.08
N LYS A 70 -9.98 7.85 -9.25
CA LYS A 70 -10.91 8.21 -10.32
C LYS A 70 -12.32 8.22 -9.70
N GLU A 71 -12.93 9.39 -9.64
CA GLU A 71 -14.39 9.49 -9.63
C GLU A 71 -14.87 8.71 -10.85
N LYS A 72 -15.53 7.59 -10.61
CA LYS A 72 -16.30 6.85 -11.61
C LYS A 72 -17.60 6.41 -10.99
#